data_AF-A0A538R0A1-F1
#
_entry.id   AF-A0A538R0A1-F1
#
_cell.length_a   1.000
_cell.length_b   1.000
_cell.length_c   1.000
_cell.angle_alpha   90.00
_cell.angle_beta   90.00
_cell.angle_gamma   90.00
#
_symmetry.space_group_name_H-M   'P 1'
#
loop_
_entity.id
_entity.type
_entity.pdbx_description
1 polymer ?
#
loop_
_entity_poly.entity_id
_entity_poly.type
_entity_poly.pdbx_seq_one_letter_code
_entity_poly.pdbx_strand_id
1 'polypeptide(L)'
;MRWLALAAMLAGCAELGVVSDGTSISVGKASHGYLIDGARLPDHGEGFITRDVWRARDNRFGTDELIDLVIGVARRMRRQVPGVNLVVADLSGRGGGERIAFHRSHQSGRDADLLYYMRDAAGRPFEPDAMHVFNAAGRARDGSGITVDIPRTWLLVKELITASEAPVQWVFMYEPIARKLIEHAQQIGEPEALIERARKICRQPGDSARHDDHMHVRVYCSDTDKAYGCVDMGPMELLAEYQAEPPPIDTLIRALASPPPAAVGEAAPTAVRAATPTAVRAATPPAAVHEATPPAGAVSYAPPIATATEGAATGAATDAAAARTVPAGTSAAAPAAADPRSLGRLLRTRADRLSLPSWR
;
A
#
# COMPACT_ATOMS: atom_id res chain seq x y z
N MET A 1 -19.01 -60.23 -26.02
CA MET A 1 -19.31 -58.80 -25.77
C MET A 1 -18.19 -58.16 -24.94
N ARG A 2 -17.68 -56.99 -25.31
CA ARG A 2 -16.61 -56.24 -24.58
C ARG A 2 -16.79 -54.71 -24.73
N TRP A 3 -17.87 -54.14 -24.23
CA TRP A 3 -18.13 -52.68 -24.30
C TRP A 3 -18.99 -52.16 -23.12
N LEU A 4 -18.60 -52.48 -21.88
CA LEU A 4 -19.29 -52.02 -20.64
C LEU A 4 -18.29 -51.57 -19.56
N ALA A 5 -17.28 -50.77 -19.93
CA ALA A 5 -16.25 -50.28 -19.02
C ALA A 5 -15.73 -48.87 -19.36
N LEU A 6 -16.57 -47.99 -19.91
CA LEU A 6 -16.18 -46.63 -20.30
C LEU A 6 -17.24 -45.55 -19.98
N ALA A 7 -17.86 -45.66 -18.80
CA ALA A 7 -18.86 -44.69 -18.32
C ALA A 7 -18.54 -44.12 -16.91
N ALA A 8 -17.32 -44.34 -16.41
CA ALA A 8 -16.93 -44.02 -15.03
C ALA A 8 -15.70 -43.08 -14.90
N MET A 9 -15.34 -42.36 -15.98
CA MET A 9 -14.22 -41.38 -15.98
C MET A 9 -14.62 -39.99 -16.47
N LEU A 10 -15.91 -39.63 -16.35
CA LEU A 10 -16.40 -38.25 -16.53
C LEU A 10 -17.00 -37.66 -15.24
N ALA A 11 -16.78 -38.31 -14.10
CA ALA A 11 -16.85 -37.67 -12.79
C ALA A 11 -15.57 -36.84 -12.53
N GLY A 12 -15.22 -35.98 -13.50
CA GLY A 12 -14.30 -34.88 -13.25
C GLY A 12 -14.96 -33.95 -12.24
N CYS A 13 -14.18 -33.44 -11.28
CA CYS A 13 -14.68 -32.70 -10.15
C CYS A 13 -15.65 -31.59 -10.60
N ALA A 14 -16.92 -31.71 -10.23
CA ALA A 14 -17.83 -30.57 -10.18
C ALA A 14 -17.43 -29.70 -8.97
N GLU A 15 -16.26 -29.05 -9.09
CA GLU A 15 -16.02 -27.81 -8.35
C GLU A 15 -17.16 -26.85 -8.69
N LEU A 16 -17.66 -26.17 -7.66
CA LEU A 16 -18.88 -25.35 -7.67
C LEU A 16 -19.00 -24.58 -8.99
N GLY A 17 -20.04 -24.91 -9.77
CA GLY A 17 -20.12 -24.69 -11.23
C GLY A 17 -20.13 -23.23 -11.69
N VAL A 18 -19.02 -22.53 -11.49
CA VAL A 18 -18.71 -21.21 -12.01
C VAL A 18 -17.71 -21.41 -13.15
N VAL A 19 -18.21 -21.29 -14.38
CA VAL A 19 -17.33 -21.23 -15.55
C VAL A 19 -16.75 -19.82 -15.61
N SER A 20 -15.67 -19.58 -14.86
CA SER A 20 -14.90 -18.34 -14.92
C SER A 20 -13.99 -18.33 -16.16
N ASP A 21 -13.49 -17.15 -16.53
CA ASP A 21 -12.44 -16.97 -17.53
C ASP A 21 -11.01 -17.14 -16.96
N GLY A 22 -10.92 -17.55 -15.68
CA GLY A 22 -9.67 -17.63 -14.92
C GLY A 22 -9.24 -16.32 -14.25
N THR A 23 -10.12 -15.31 -14.19
CA THR A 23 -10.00 -14.19 -13.25
C THR A 23 -10.56 -14.57 -11.87
N SER A 24 -10.10 -13.88 -10.83
CA SER A 24 -10.60 -14.05 -9.47
C SER A 24 -12.07 -13.62 -9.33
N ILE A 25 -12.81 -14.21 -8.40
CA ILE A 25 -14.19 -13.80 -8.09
C ILE A 25 -14.36 -13.60 -6.58
N SER A 26 -14.73 -12.38 -6.17
CA SER A 26 -15.21 -12.06 -4.82
C SER A 26 -16.70 -12.38 -4.71
N VAL A 27 -17.11 -13.21 -3.74
CA VAL A 27 -18.52 -13.49 -3.48
C VAL A 27 -18.94 -13.02 -2.09
N GLY A 28 -20.13 -12.42 -1.98
CA GLY A 28 -20.70 -11.97 -0.72
C GLY A 28 -20.08 -10.69 -0.16
N LYS A 29 -20.17 -10.55 1.16
CA LYS A 29 -19.63 -9.41 1.91
C LYS A 29 -18.18 -9.69 2.30
N ALA A 30 -17.40 -8.63 2.48
CA ALA A 30 -16.03 -8.70 3.02
C ALA A 30 -15.91 -9.48 4.36
N SER A 31 -16.97 -9.51 5.17
CA SER A 31 -17.10 -10.22 6.45
C SER A 31 -18.05 -11.43 6.45
N HIS A 32 -18.59 -11.78 5.27
CA HIS A 32 -19.43 -12.95 5.08
C HIS A 32 -19.43 -13.30 3.59
N GLY A 33 -18.36 -13.95 3.15
CA GLY A 33 -18.02 -14.12 1.75
C GLY A 33 -16.91 -15.14 1.53
N TYR A 34 -16.50 -15.32 0.29
CA TYR A 34 -15.39 -16.18 -0.11
C TYR A 34 -14.73 -15.65 -1.39
N LEU A 35 -13.56 -16.19 -1.70
CA LEU A 35 -12.75 -15.82 -2.87
C LEU A 35 -12.53 -17.06 -3.73
N ILE A 36 -12.91 -17.00 -5.00
CA ILE A 36 -12.60 -18.02 -6.01
C ILE A 36 -11.40 -17.52 -6.83
N ASP A 37 -10.49 -18.41 -7.20
CA ASP A 37 -9.33 -18.13 -8.09
C ASP A 37 -8.50 -16.89 -7.70
N GLY A 38 -8.41 -16.60 -6.40
CA GLY A 38 -7.73 -15.43 -5.86
C GLY A 38 -6.28 -15.29 -6.32
N ALA A 39 -5.93 -14.08 -6.78
CA ALA A 39 -4.57 -13.73 -7.16
C ALA A 39 -3.68 -13.62 -5.91
N ARG A 40 -2.49 -14.25 -5.93
CA ARG A 40 -1.54 -14.15 -4.82
C ARG A 40 -0.62 -12.94 -5.01
N LEU A 41 -0.62 -12.03 -4.04
CA LEU A 41 0.40 -10.98 -3.93
C LEU A 41 1.78 -11.64 -3.70
N PRO A 42 2.81 -11.29 -4.48
CA PRO A 42 4.18 -11.68 -4.19
C PRO A 42 4.61 -11.24 -2.78
N ASP A 43 5.67 -11.85 -2.26
CA ASP A 43 6.19 -11.53 -0.92
C ASP A 43 6.99 -10.20 -0.90
N HIS A 44 7.40 -9.73 -2.08
CA HIS A 44 8.09 -8.47 -2.33
C HIS A 44 7.93 -8.08 -3.81
N GLY A 45 8.12 -6.80 -4.12
CA GLY A 45 8.11 -6.29 -5.49
C GLY A 45 8.61 -4.85 -5.59
N GLU A 46 8.37 -4.20 -6.73
CA GLU A 46 8.79 -2.80 -6.93
C GLU A 46 7.98 -1.86 -6.03
N GLY A 47 8.56 -1.52 -4.87
CA GLY A 47 7.97 -0.57 -3.92
C GLY A 47 7.07 -1.18 -2.85
N PHE A 48 7.06 -2.51 -2.68
CA PHE A 48 6.38 -3.15 -1.56
C PHE A 48 7.12 -4.38 -1.03
N ILE A 49 6.86 -4.72 0.23
CA ILE A 49 7.41 -5.88 0.93
C ILE A 49 6.42 -6.41 1.96
N THR A 50 6.51 -7.70 2.29
CA THR A 50 5.79 -8.32 3.40
C THR A 50 6.78 -9.02 4.33
N ARG A 51 6.72 -8.70 5.63
CA ARG A 51 7.59 -9.27 6.67
C ARG A 51 7.27 -10.74 6.93
N ASP A 52 8.25 -11.48 7.46
CA ASP A 52 8.12 -12.91 7.78
C ASP A 52 6.90 -13.26 8.63
N VAL A 53 6.54 -12.41 9.58
CA VAL A 53 5.39 -12.62 10.48
C VAL A 53 4.03 -12.68 9.76
N TRP A 54 3.91 -12.05 8.59
CA TRP A 54 2.71 -12.13 7.73
C TRP A 54 2.89 -13.13 6.59
N ARG A 55 4.12 -13.32 6.06
CA ARG A 55 4.43 -14.42 5.13
C ARG A 55 4.03 -15.78 5.71
N ALA A 56 4.34 -16.00 6.99
CA ALA A 56 4.01 -17.23 7.71
C ALA A 56 2.51 -17.51 7.88
N ARG A 57 1.63 -16.52 7.66
CA ARG A 57 0.16 -16.69 7.71
C ARG A 57 -0.44 -17.12 6.36
N ASP A 58 0.29 -16.93 5.26
CA ASP A 58 -0.14 -17.08 3.85
C ASP A 58 -1.49 -16.41 3.49
N ASN A 59 -1.91 -15.38 4.24
CA ASN A 59 -3.03 -14.49 3.90
C ASN A 59 -2.59 -13.52 2.79
N ARG A 60 -2.30 -14.07 1.61
CA ARG A 60 -1.62 -13.37 0.51
C ARG A 60 -2.49 -13.22 -0.72
N PHE A 61 -3.79 -13.45 -0.61
CA PHE A 61 -4.71 -13.56 -1.75
C PHE A 61 -5.73 -12.43 -1.77
N GLY A 62 -6.04 -11.95 -2.96
CA GLY A 62 -7.05 -10.92 -3.21
C GLY A 62 -7.74 -11.14 -4.54
N THR A 63 -8.68 -10.26 -4.89
CA THR A 63 -9.12 -10.15 -6.29
C THR A 63 -7.99 -9.58 -7.15
N ASP A 64 -8.02 -9.84 -8.46
CA ASP A 64 -7.06 -9.30 -9.43
C ASP A 64 -6.96 -7.77 -9.30
N GLU A 65 -8.08 -7.05 -9.09
CA GLU A 65 -8.12 -5.60 -8.92
C GLU A 65 -7.47 -5.13 -7.61
N LEU A 66 -7.64 -5.84 -6.49
CA LEU A 66 -6.96 -5.51 -5.23
C LEU A 66 -5.43 -5.70 -5.37
N ILE A 67 -5.00 -6.78 -6.02
CA ILE A 67 -3.58 -7.07 -6.22
C ILE A 67 -2.96 -6.01 -7.14
N ASP A 68 -3.62 -5.67 -8.24
CA ASP A 68 -3.16 -4.61 -9.16
C ASP A 68 -3.16 -3.24 -8.47
N LEU A 69 -4.14 -2.91 -7.62
CA LEU A 69 -4.16 -1.70 -6.80
C LEU A 69 -2.91 -1.60 -5.90
N VAL A 70 -2.65 -2.64 -5.10
CA VAL A 70 -1.52 -2.65 -4.15
C VAL A 70 -0.19 -2.50 -4.90
N ILE A 71 -0.01 -3.22 -6.02
CA ILE A 71 1.19 -3.14 -6.85
C ILE A 71 1.32 -1.76 -7.53
N GLY A 72 0.24 -1.24 -8.11
CA GLY A 72 0.20 0.05 -8.80
C GLY A 72 0.55 1.22 -7.88
N VAL A 73 -0.08 1.27 -6.70
CA VAL A 73 0.17 2.25 -5.64
C VAL A 73 1.60 2.15 -5.12
N ALA A 74 2.07 0.94 -4.80
CA ALA A 74 3.45 0.71 -4.35
C ALA A 74 4.49 1.28 -5.34
N ARG A 75 4.28 1.04 -6.63
CA ARG A 75 5.14 1.56 -7.70
C ARG A 75 5.05 3.09 -7.85
N ARG A 76 3.86 3.68 -7.69
CA ARG A 76 3.69 5.16 -7.66
C ARG A 76 4.38 5.79 -6.45
N MET A 77 4.25 5.18 -5.26
CA MET A 77 4.95 5.60 -4.05
C MET A 77 6.47 5.58 -4.23
N ARG A 78 7.03 4.49 -4.76
CA ARG A 78 8.49 4.35 -4.99
C ARG A 78 9.07 5.38 -5.96
N ARG A 79 8.29 5.81 -6.97
CA ARG A 79 8.70 6.88 -7.90
C ARG A 79 8.70 8.27 -7.26
N GLN A 80 7.82 8.52 -6.29
CA GLN A 80 7.68 9.82 -5.63
C GLN A 80 8.56 9.95 -4.37
N VAL A 81 8.81 8.86 -3.67
CA VAL A 81 9.63 8.81 -2.45
C VAL A 81 10.76 7.81 -2.64
N PRO A 82 11.99 8.26 -2.96
CA PRO A 82 13.13 7.38 -3.22
C PRO A 82 13.38 6.38 -2.09
N GLY A 83 13.48 5.10 -2.46
CA GLY A 83 13.76 4.01 -1.54
C GLY A 83 12.59 3.58 -0.63
N VAL A 84 11.39 4.17 -0.77
CA VAL A 84 10.23 3.72 0.02
C VAL A 84 9.73 2.35 -0.45
N ASN A 85 9.25 1.56 0.52
CA ASN A 85 8.45 0.36 0.28
C ASN A 85 7.18 0.41 1.14
N LEU A 86 6.03 0.13 0.54
CA LEU A 86 4.79 -0.17 1.23
C LEU A 86 4.92 -1.51 1.94
N VAL A 87 4.73 -1.54 3.26
CA VAL A 87 4.72 -2.79 4.02
C VAL A 87 3.29 -3.32 4.06
N VAL A 88 3.07 -4.44 3.37
CA VAL A 88 1.76 -5.10 3.25
C VAL A 88 1.71 -6.27 4.21
N ALA A 89 0.69 -6.33 5.05
CA ALA A 89 0.47 -7.36 6.04
C ALA A 89 -0.47 -8.46 5.51
N ASP A 90 -1.65 -8.65 6.12
CA ASP A 90 -2.62 -9.66 5.76
C ASP A 90 -3.58 -9.17 4.66
N LEU A 91 -3.89 -10.04 3.69
CA LEU A 91 -5.01 -9.95 2.75
C LEU A 91 -6.00 -11.08 3.11
N SER A 92 -6.67 -11.70 2.14
CA SER A 92 -7.43 -12.94 2.37
C SER A 92 -6.53 -14.18 2.32
N GLY A 93 -6.96 -15.26 2.97
CA GLY A 93 -6.48 -16.61 2.65
C GLY A 93 -6.90 -17.05 1.25
N ARG A 94 -6.32 -18.13 0.71
CA ARG A 94 -6.50 -18.57 -0.69
C ARG A 94 -7.94 -18.64 -1.19
N GLY A 95 -8.85 -19.20 -0.39
CA GLY A 95 -10.29 -19.28 -0.70
C GLY A 95 -11.14 -18.21 0.00
N GLY A 96 -10.51 -17.26 0.69
CA GLY A 96 -11.19 -16.37 1.62
C GLY A 96 -11.92 -17.15 2.72
N GLY A 97 -13.11 -16.69 3.10
CA GLY A 97 -14.01 -17.39 4.03
C GLY A 97 -13.67 -17.24 5.51
N GLU A 98 -14.72 -17.22 6.34
CA GLU A 98 -14.62 -17.07 7.81
C GLU A 98 -13.71 -18.10 8.49
N ARG A 99 -13.63 -19.34 7.97
CA ARG A 99 -12.79 -20.40 8.57
C ARG A 99 -11.29 -20.23 8.36
N ILE A 100 -10.87 -19.36 7.43
CA ILE A 100 -9.47 -19.12 7.09
C ILE A 100 -9.09 -17.66 7.42
N ALA A 101 -10.06 -16.75 7.47
CA ALA A 101 -9.84 -15.37 7.87
C ALA A 101 -9.37 -15.25 9.33
N PHE A 102 -8.18 -14.70 9.53
CA PHE A 102 -7.67 -14.28 10.84
C PHE A 102 -8.41 -13.02 11.37
N HIS A 103 -9.15 -12.34 10.49
CA HIS A 103 -9.90 -11.12 10.77
C HIS A 103 -11.42 -11.35 10.63
N ARG A 104 -12.21 -10.41 11.16
CA ARG A 104 -13.68 -10.41 10.97
C ARG A 104 -14.10 -10.13 9.51
N SER A 105 -13.19 -9.58 8.72
CA SER A 105 -13.30 -9.43 7.26
C SER A 105 -12.12 -10.13 6.57
N HIS A 106 -11.66 -9.71 5.39
CA HIS A 106 -10.70 -10.46 4.57
C HIS A 106 -11.25 -11.82 4.13
N GLN A 107 -12.57 -11.90 3.97
CA GLN A 107 -13.23 -13.14 3.55
C GLN A 107 -13.46 -13.21 2.05
N SER A 108 -13.50 -12.09 1.32
CA SER A 108 -13.85 -12.09 -0.12
C SER A 108 -12.76 -11.50 -1.04
N GLY A 109 -11.50 -11.46 -0.60
CA GLY A 109 -10.39 -10.96 -1.45
C GLY A 109 -10.32 -9.46 -1.67
N ARG A 110 -11.17 -8.65 -1.00
CA ARG A 110 -11.28 -7.19 -1.22
C ARG A 110 -10.66 -6.32 -0.12
N ASP A 111 -9.95 -6.94 0.84
CA ASP A 111 -9.35 -6.28 1.99
C ASP A 111 -7.82 -6.47 2.02
N ALA A 112 -7.08 -5.42 2.39
CA ALA A 112 -5.62 -5.47 2.60
C ALA A 112 -5.16 -4.58 3.77
N ASP A 113 -4.36 -5.14 4.67
CA ASP A 113 -3.71 -4.41 5.75
C ASP A 113 -2.41 -3.77 5.27
N LEU A 114 -2.37 -2.43 5.30
CA LEU A 114 -1.24 -1.62 4.89
C LEU A 114 -0.69 -0.87 6.10
N LEU A 115 0.59 -1.03 6.42
CA LEU A 115 1.19 -0.31 7.55
C LEU A 115 1.36 1.17 7.22
N TYR A 116 1.16 2.01 8.24
CA TYR A 116 1.55 3.42 8.20
C TYR A 116 3.05 3.57 7.88
N TYR A 117 3.44 4.65 7.21
CA TYR A 117 4.85 5.03 7.23
C TYR A 117 5.23 5.57 8.59
N MET A 118 6.47 5.33 9.02
CA MET A 118 6.91 5.58 10.40
C MET A 118 8.25 6.31 10.45
N ARG A 119 8.47 7.01 11.56
CA ARG A 119 9.71 7.69 11.94
C ARG A 119 10.19 7.19 13.29
N ASP A 120 11.50 7.01 13.42
CA ASP A 120 12.13 6.61 14.67
C ASP A 120 12.10 7.74 15.72
N ALA A 121 12.63 7.48 16.92
CA ALA A 121 12.71 8.46 18.01
C ALA A 121 13.54 9.72 17.66
N ALA A 122 14.37 9.67 16.62
CA ALA A 122 15.13 10.82 16.10
C ALA A 122 14.41 11.51 14.92
N GLY A 123 13.17 11.14 14.62
CA GLY A 123 12.36 11.70 13.52
C GLY A 123 12.75 11.20 12.13
N ARG A 124 13.68 10.23 12.03
CA ARG A 124 14.17 9.69 10.76
C ARG A 124 13.19 8.64 10.24
N PRO A 125 12.74 8.72 8.98
CA PRO A 125 11.85 7.70 8.42
C PRO A 125 12.53 6.33 8.31
N PHE A 126 11.78 5.28 8.62
CA PHE A 126 12.22 3.89 8.45
C PHE A 126 11.12 3.02 7.83
N GLU A 127 11.48 1.83 7.38
CA GLU A 127 10.53 0.85 6.83
C GLU A 127 9.86 0.09 7.98
N PRO A 128 8.53 0.13 8.15
CA PRO A 128 7.85 -0.49 9.29
C PRO A 128 8.21 -1.96 9.51
N ASP A 129 8.54 -2.33 10.74
CA ASP A 129 8.89 -3.68 11.17
C ASP A 129 7.73 -4.39 11.87
N ALA A 130 6.86 -3.66 12.58
CA ALA A 130 5.66 -4.18 13.22
C ALA A 130 4.44 -3.23 13.10
N MET A 131 3.25 -3.76 13.44
CA MET A 131 2.03 -2.99 13.70
C MET A 131 2.15 -2.31 15.08
N HIS A 132 2.71 -1.10 15.14
CA HIS A 132 2.85 -0.33 16.38
C HIS A 132 1.54 0.38 16.73
N VAL A 133 1.02 0.18 17.94
CA VAL A 133 -0.19 0.87 18.40
C VAL A 133 0.11 2.33 18.74
N PHE A 134 -0.49 3.26 18.01
CA PHE A 134 -0.33 4.71 18.16
C PHE A 134 -1.38 5.33 19.10
N ASN A 135 -1.05 6.50 19.64
CA ASN A 135 -1.98 7.35 20.38
C ASN A 135 -2.51 8.50 19.51
N ALA A 136 -3.39 9.35 20.06
CA ALA A 136 -3.99 10.46 19.33
C ALA A 136 -2.99 11.55 18.85
N ALA A 137 -1.75 11.56 19.36
CA ALA A 137 -0.68 12.40 18.87
C ALA A 137 0.10 11.77 17.69
N GLY A 138 -0.21 10.53 17.30
CA GLY A 138 0.53 9.78 16.28
C GLY A 138 1.84 9.19 16.79
N ARG A 139 1.99 9.01 18.12
CA ARG A 139 3.16 8.40 18.77
C ARG A 139 2.84 6.99 19.29
N ALA A 140 3.76 6.06 19.10
CA ALA A 140 3.64 4.68 19.57
C ALA A 140 3.51 4.61 21.10
N ARG A 141 2.63 3.71 21.59
CA ARG A 141 2.31 3.53 23.02
C ARG A 141 3.32 2.68 23.78
N ASP A 142 4.17 1.95 23.06
CA ASP A 142 5.22 1.06 23.59
C ASP A 142 6.43 1.81 24.21
N GLY A 143 6.46 3.15 24.12
CA GLY A 143 7.56 3.98 24.64
C GLY A 143 8.77 4.10 23.71
N SER A 144 8.78 3.40 22.56
CA SER A 144 9.88 3.40 21.56
C SER A 144 10.26 4.79 21.04
N GLY A 145 9.34 5.76 21.11
CA GLY A 145 9.49 7.07 20.48
C GLY A 145 9.09 7.09 19.00
N ILE A 146 8.67 5.96 18.43
CA ILE A 146 8.20 5.86 17.04
C ILE A 146 6.98 6.76 16.84
N THR A 147 6.89 7.40 15.68
CA THR A 147 5.77 8.25 15.26
C THR A 147 5.33 7.94 13.84
N VAL A 148 4.06 8.24 13.50
CA VAL A 148 3.56 8.14 12.13
C VAL A 148 4.19 9.23 11.25
N ASP A 149 4.73 8.85 10.09
CA ASP A 149 5.19 9.78 9.06
C ASP A 149 3.98 10.35 8.29
N ILE A 150 3.36 11.36 8.87
CA ILE A 150 2.13 12.00 8.36
C ILE A 150 2.24 12.39 6.87
N PRO A 151 3.30 13.08 6.38
CA PRO A 151 3.41 13.41 4.95
C PRO A 151 3.44 12.20 4.01
N ARG A 152 4.20 11.16 4.33
CA ARG A 152 4.29 9.95 3.47
C ARG A 152 3.00 9.13 3.53
N THR A 153 2.37 9.09 4.69
CA THR A 153 1.10 8.38 4.91
C THR A 153 -0.05 9.09 4.20
N TRP A 154 -0.08 10.43 4.20
CA TRP A 154 -1.01 11.20 3.37
C TRP A 154 -0.81 10.90 1.88
N LEU A 155 0.43 10.89 1.39
CA LEU A 155 0.70 10.57 0.00
C LEU A 155 0.17 9.17 -0.38
N LEU A 156 0.32 8.18 0.50
CA LEU A 156 -0.25 6.84 0.29
C LEU A 156 -1.78 6.85 0.26
N VAL A 157 -2.45 7.58 1.17
CA VAL A 157 -3.90 7.77 1.12
C VAL A 157 -4.32 8.42 -0.20
N LYS A 158 -3.63 9.48 -0.64
CA LYS A 158 -3.86 10.13 -1.93
C LYS A 158 -3.74 9.16 -3.10
N GLU A 159 -2.67 8.37 -3.15
CA GLU A 159 -2.43 7.37 -4.19
C GLU A 159 -3.47 6.23 -4.22
N LEU A 160 -4.07 5.91 -3.07
CA LEU A 160 -5.16 4.94 -2.95
C LEU A 160 -6.50 5.53 -3.43
N ILE A 161 -6.87 6.74 -3.01
CA ILE A 161 -8.17 7.36 -3.35
C ILE A 161 -8.25 7.91 -4.78
N THR A 162 -7.12 8.02 -5.48
CA THR A 162 -7.04 8.38 -6.91
C THR A 162 -6.56 7.21 -7.79
N ALA A 163 -6.51 5.98 -7.25
CA ALA A 163 -6.10 4.81 -8.01
C ALA A 163 -7.11 4.45 -9.10
N SER A 164 -6.61 4.14 -10.30
CA SER A 164 -7.45 3.67 -11.42
C SER A 164 -7.57 2.14 -11.48
N GLU A 165 -6.77 1.42 -10.69
CA GLU A 165 -6.76 -0.05 -10.66
C GLU A 165 -8.02 -0.63 -10.02
N ALA A 166 -8.46 -0.05 -8.90
CA ALA A 166 -9.67 -0.44 -8.20
C ALA A 166 -10.23 0.76 -7.41
N PRO A 167 -11.54 1.03 -7.45
CA PRO A 167 -12.14 2.05 -6.60
C PRO A 167 -12.08 1.62 -5.12
N VAL A 168 -11.46 2.44 -4.29
CA VAL A 168 -11.36 2.23 -2.84
C VAL A 168 -12.67 2.64 -2.16
N GLN A 169 -13.26 1.71 -1.41
CA GLN A 169 -14.49 1.89 -0.64
C GLN A 169 -14.21 2.50 0.74
N TRP A 170 -13.22 1.96 1.44
CA TRP A 170 -12.83 2.43 2.77
C TRP A 170 -11.32 2.36 2.95
N VAL A 171 -10.77 3.30 3.72
CA VAL A 171 -9.49 3.18 4.41
C VAL A 171 -9.83 3.21 5.89
N PHE A 172 -10.04 2.04 6.48
CA PHE A 172 -10.34 1.92 7.90
C PHE A 172 -9.08 2.19 8.72
N MET A 173 -9.13 3.23 9.54
CA MET A 173 -7.97 3.74 10.27
C MET A 173 -8.38 4.54 11.51
N TYR A 174 -7.45 4.74 12.44
CA TYR A 174 -7.73 5.46 13.67
C TYR A 174 -8.04 6.94 13.43
N GLU A 175 -9.21 7.38 13.91
CA GLU A 175 -9.78 8.71 13.66
C GLU A 175 -8.82 9.88 13.97
N PRO A 176 -8.06 9.91 15.08
CA PRO A 176 -7.04 10.93 15.30
C PRO A 176 -5.87 10.93 14.32
N ILE A 177 -5.52 9.80 13.70
CA ILE A 177 -4.50 9.76 12.64
C ILE A 177 -5.12 10.29 11.34
N ALA A 178 -6.34 9.86 11.00
CA ALA A 178 -7.06 10.34 9.82
C ALA A 178 -7.16 11.87 9.82
N ARG A 179 -7.55 12.47 10.95
CA ARG A 179 -7.59 13.92 11.11
C ARG A 179 -6.24 14.59 10.88
N LYS A 180 -5.13 14.01 11.34
CA LYS A 180 -3.78 14.54 11.11
C LYS A 180 -3.36 14.47 9.64
N LEU A 181 -3.77 13.42 8.91
CA LEU A 181 -3.55 13.35 7.47
C LEU A 181 -4.34 14.45 6.74
N ILE A 182 -5.59 14.69 7.14
CA ILE A 182 -6.42 15.76 6.57
C ILE A 182 -5.91 17.17 6.93
N GLU A 183 -5.51 17.40 8.18
CA GLU A 183 -4.84 18.64 8.62
C GLU A 183 -3.60 18.92 7.76
N HIS A 184 -2.80 17.88 7.47
CA HIS A 184 -1.64 17.99 6.59
C HIS A 184 -2.03 18.28 5.13
N ALA A 185 -3.03 17.59 4.58
CA ALA A 185 -3.54 17.83 3.23
C ALA A 185 -4.00 19.29 3.03
N GLN A 186 -4.69 19.85 4.02
CA GLN A 186 -5.10 21.25 4.05
C GLN A 186 -3.88 22.20 4.11
N GLN A 187 -2.87 21.89 4.93
CA GLN A 187 -1.67 22.71 5.08
C GLN A 187 -0.81 22.78 3.80
N ILE A 188 -0.77 21.70 3.01
CA ILE A 188 -0.01 21.66 1.73
C ILE A 188 -0.85 22.13 0.52
N GLY A 189 -2.12 22.51 0.73
CA GLY A 189 -2.99 23.05 -0.32
C GLY A 189 -3.53 22.01 -1.30
N GLU A 190 -3.82 20.79 -0.84
CA GLU A 190 -4.52 19.79 -1.67
C GLU A 190 -5.91 20.29 -2.11
N PRO A 191 -6.44 19.86 -3.26
CA PRO A 191 -7.77 20.27 -3.71
C PRO A 191 -8.87 19.87 -2.71
N GLU A 192 -9.80 20.79 -2.42
CA GLU A 192 -10.87 20.55 -1.43
C GLU A 192 -11.71 19.29 -1.76
N ALA A 193 -11.97 19.03 -3.05
CA ALA A 193 -12.67 17.81 -3.48
C ALA A 193 -11.91 16.52 -3.12
N LEU A 194 -10.58 16.53 -3.14
CA LEU A 194 -9.74 15.41 -2.73
C LEU A 194 -9.76 15.24 -1.21
N ILE A 195 -9.74 16.36 -0.47
CA ILE A 195 -9.82 16.38 0.99
C ILE A 195 -11.17 15.84 1.46
N GLU A 196 -12.28 16.27 0.86
CA GLU A 196 -13.63 15.79 1.19
C GLU A 196 -13.83 14.32 0.81
N ARG A 197 -13.28 13.86 -0.32
CA ARG A 197 -13.23 12.43 -0.64
C ARG A 197 -12.44 11.65 0.41
N ALA A 198 -11.28 12.16 0.83
CA ALA A 198 -10.48 11.53 1.87
C ALA A 198 -11.20 11.48 3.23
N ARG A 199 -11.96 12.52 3.63
CA ARG A 199 -12.81 12.49 4.84
C ARG A 199 -13.89 11.42 4.79
N LYS A 200 -14.49 11.18 3.62
CA LYS A 200 -15.50 10.13 3.44
C LYS A 200 -14.87 8.72 3.51
N ILE A 201 -13.71 8.52 2.87
CA ILE A 201 -13.04 7.20 2.77
C ILE A 201 -12.29 6.81 4.05
N CYS A 202 -11.55 7.75 4.65
CA CYS A 202 -10.73 7.49 5.83
C CYS A 202 -11.61 7.49 7.09
N ARG A 203 -11.92 6.31 7.62
CA ARG A 203 -12.96 6.17 8.65
C ARG A 203 -12.52 5.21 9.75
N GLN A 204 -12.74 5.58 11.02
CA GLN A 204 -12.64 4.59 12.09
C GLN A 204 -13.91 3.71 12.09
N PRO A 205 -13.81 2.37 12.03
CA PRO A 205 -14.97 1.51 12.12
C PRO A 205 -15.57 1.55 13.54
N GLY A 206 -16.87 1.30 13.64
CA GLY A 206 -17.63 1.40 14.89
C GLY A 206 -17.83 0.08 15.64
N ASP A 207 -17.56 -1.05 14.98
CA ASP A 207 -17.94 -2.41 15.41
C ASP A 207 -16.75 -3.39 15.46
N SER A 208 -15.52 -2.87 15.35
CA SER A 208 -14.26 -3.63 15.29
C SER A 208 -13.12 -2.83 15.92
N ALA A 209 -11.87 -3.31 15.78
CA ALA A 209 -10.69 -2.62 16.30
C ALA A 209 -10.55 -1.20 15.70
N ARG A 210 -9.83 -0.31 16.39
CA ARG A 210 -9.73 1.10 15.96
C ARG A 210 -8.73 1.35 14.83
N HIS A 211 -7.95 0.34 14.44
CA HIS A 211 -6.91 0.45 13.42
C HIS A 211 -5.91 1.56 13.77
N ASP A 212 -5.49 1.61 15.05
CA ASP A 212 -4.48 2.54 15.57
C ASP A 212 -3.04 2.05 15.36
N ASP A 213 -2.84 1.01 14.53
CA ASP A 213 -1.57 0.38 14.20
C ASP A 213 -1.33 0.11 12.69
N HIS A 214 -2.38 0.16 11.87
CA HIS A 214 -2.32 0.05 10.40
C HIS A 214 -3.51 0.75 9.72
N MET A 215 -3.51 0.79 8.39
CA MET A 215 -4.66 1.12 7.55
C MET A 215 -5.22 -0.16 6.93
N HIS A 216 -6.49 -0.48 7.21
CA HIS A 216 -7.21 -1.54 6.52
C HIS A 216 -7.87 -0.93 5.28
N VAL A 217 -7.40 -1.28 4.08
CA VAL A 217 -7.98 -0.83 2.81
C VAL A 217 -9.03 -1.83 2.32
N ARG A 218 -10.18 -1.33 1.86
CA ARG A 218 -11.21 -2.12 1.16
C ARG A 218 -11.52 -1.55 -0.21
N VAL A 219 -11.63 -2.41 -1.23
CA VAL A 219 -12.13 -2.05 -2.57
C VAL A 219 -13.62 -2.40 -2.75
N TYR A 220 -14.31 -1.67 -3.62
CA TYR A 220 -15.66 -2.08 -4.06
C TYR A 220 -15.62 -3.39 -4.84
N CYS A 221 -16.77 -4.04 -4.99
CA CYS A 221 -16.94 -5.11 -5.95
C CYS A 221 -16.70 -4.61 -7.39
N SER A 222 -16.00 -5.39 -8.21
CA SER A 222 -16.02 -5.17 -9.67
C SER A 222 -17.43 -5.46 -10.23
N ASP A 223 -17.72 -4.99 -11.45
CA ASP A 223 -19.04 -5.26 -12.05
C ASP A 223 -19.21 -6.75 -12.41
N THR A 224 -18.11 -7.46 -12.69
CA THR A 224 -18.06 -8.92 -12.82
C THR A 224 -18.39 -9.59 -11.48
N ASP A 225 -17.73 -9.19 -10.39
CA ASP A 225 -17.97 -9.73 -9.04
C ASP A 225 -19.43 -9.56 -8.59
N LYS A 226 -20.06 -8.42 -8.89
CA LYS A 226 -21.48 -8.17 -8.58
C LYS A 226 -22.39 -9.19 -9.25
N ALA A 227 -22.09 -9.62 -10.49
CA ALA A 227 -22.85 -10.65 -11.19
C ALA A 227 -22.77 -12.02 -10.50
N TYR A 228 -21.68 -12.29 -9.76
CA TYR A 228 -21.48 -13.49 -8.94
C TYR A 228 -21.92 -13.32 -7.46
N GLY A 229 -22.59 -12.21 -7.13
CA GLY A 229 -23.16 -11.98 -5.80
C GLY A 229 -22.21 -11.32 -4.80
N CYS A 230 -21.19 -10.59 -5.26
CA CYS A 230 -20.45 -9.67 -4.40
C CYS A 230 -21.35 -8.54 -3.87
N VAL A 231 -21.18 -8.19 -2.59
CA VAL A 231 -22.00 -7.19 -1.89
C VAL A 231 -21.13 -6.10 -1.29
N ASP A 232 -21.38 -4.86 -1.74
CA ASP A 232 -20.80 -3.66 -1.17
C ASP A 232 -21.60 -3.13 0.03
N MET A 233 -20.93 -2.43 0.94
CA MET A 233 -21.53 -1.91 2.18
C MET A 233 -21.26 -0.41 2.35
N GLY A 234 -21.60 0.37 1.31
CA GLY A 234 -21.48 1.82 1.28
C GLY A 234 -20.03 2.35 1.33
N PRO A 235 -19.84 3.67 1.19
CA PRO A 235 -20.85 4.67 0.80
C PRO A 235 -21.02 4.66 -0.72
N MET A 236 -22.21 4.34 -1.25
CA MET A 236 -22.35 4.08 -2.70
C MET A 236 -22.22 5.34 -3.55
N GLU A 237 -22.40 6.52 -2.95
CA GLU A 237 -22.14 7.82 -3.56
C GLU A 237 -20.68 7.98 -4.02
N LEU A 238 -19.70 7.40 -3.31
CA LEU A 238 -18.29 7.46 -3.72
C LEU A 238 -18.01 6.59 -4.95
N LEU A 239 -18.68 5.43 -5.07
CA LEU A 239 -18.58 4.61 -6.27
C LEU A 239 -19.20 5.33 -7.47
N ALA A 240 -20.34 6.01 -7.27
CA ALA A 240 -20.97 6.83 -8.31
C ALA A 240 -20.11 8.05 -8.70
N GLU A 241 -19.46 8.73 -7.74
CA GLU A 241 -18.47 9.78 -8.01
C GLU A 241 -17.31 9.24 -8.88
N TYR A 242 -16.74 8.08 -8.53
CA TYR A 242 -15.67 7.43 -9.29
C TYR A 242 -16.11 7.04 -10.71
N GLN A 243 -17.28 6.42 -10.85
CA GLN A 243 -17.83 6.00 -12.15
C GLN A 243 -18.20 7.18 -13.07
N ALA A 244 -18.41 8.38 -12.51
CA ALA A 244 -18.66 9.61 -13.26
C ALA A 244 -17.38 10.32 -13.74
N GLU A 245 -16.19 9.93 -13.25
CA GLU A 245 -14.94 10.50 -13.73
C GLU A 245 -14.66 10.02 -15.17
N PRO A 246 -14.36 10.93 -16.12
CA PRO A 246 -14.09 10.54 -17.49
C PRO A 246 -12.84 9.68 -17.55
N PRO A 247 -12.85 8.54 -18.28
CA PRO A 247 -11.71 7.63 -18.29
C PRO A 247 -10.46 8.36 -18.81
N PRO A 248 -9.24 7.96 -18.40
CA PRO A 248 -8.01 8.65 -18.81
C PRO A 248 -7.85 8.78 -20.33
N ILE A 249 -8.42 7.84 -21.10
CA ILE A 249 -8.43 7.89 -22.56
C ILE A 249 -9.32 9.02 -23.12
N ASP A 250 -10.48 9.30 -22.51
CA ASP A 250 -11.34 10.42 -22.91
C ASP A 250 -10.69 11.76 -22.56
N THR A 251 -10.04 11.83 -21.41
CA THR A 251 -9.25 13.02 -21.01
C THR A 251 -8.09 13.25 -21.98
N LEU A 252 -7.40 12.19 -22.40
CA LEU A 252 -6.35 12.27 -23.43
C LEU A 252 -6.91 12.65 -24.80
N ILE A 253 -8.03 12.06 -25.24
CA ILE A 253 -8.70 12.40 -26.50
C ILE A 253 -9.14 13.87 -26.49
N ARG A 254 -9.73 14.37 -25.40
CA ARG A 254 -10.08 15.80 -25.27
C ARG A 254 -8.85 16.71 -25.28
N ALA A 255 -7.75 16.30 -24.62
CA ALA A 255 -6.50 17.06 -24.65
C ALA A 255 -5.88 17.12 -26.05
N LEU A 256 -5.93 16.02 -26.82
CA LEU A 256 -5.47 15.94 -28.21
C LEU A 256 -6.40 16.64 -29.21
N ALA A 257 -7.71 16.69 -28.93
CA ALA A 257 -8.72 17.34 -29.77
C ALA A 257 -8.93 18.83 -29.44
N SER A 258 -8.38 19.32 -28.33
CA SER A 258 -8.42 20.74 -27.99
C SER A 258 -7.46 21.52 -28.90
N PRO A 259 -7.88 22.66 -29.49
CA PRO A 259 -6.94 23.51 -30.22
C PRO A 259 -5.82 23.97 -29.27
N PRO A 260 -4.58 24.13 -29.75
CA PRO A 260 -3.51 24.66 -28.93
C PRO A 260 -3.93 26.03 -28.36
N PRO A 261 -3.56 26.36 -27.11
CA PRO A 261 -3.89 27.65 -26.53
C PRO A 261 -3.40 28.75 -27.47
N ALA A 262 -4.29 29.70 -27.79
CA ALA A 262 -3.96 30.81 -28.66
C ALA A 262 -2.68 31.47 -28.16
N ALA A 263 -1.68 31.61 -29.04
CA ALA A 263 -0.42 32.22 -28.70
C ALA A 263 -0.71 33.60 -28.10
N VAL A 264 -0.32 33.80 -26.83
CA VAL A 264 -0.44 35.09 -26.17
C VAL A 264 0.45 36.04 -26.96
N GLY A 265 -0.16 36.94 -27.73
CA GLY A 265 0.56 37.83 -28.61
C GLY A 265 1.62 38.60 -27.82
N GLU A 266 2.82 38.71 -28.37
CA GLU A 266 3.92 39.44 -27.74
C GLU A 266 3.44 40.83 -27.32
N ALA A 267 3.40 41.09 -26.01
CA ALA A 267 3.27 42.43 -25.51
C ALA A 267 4.52 43.21 -25.97
N ALA A 268 4.30 44.19 -26.85
CA ALA A 268 5.39 44.98 -27.43
C ALA A 268 6.30 45.54 -26.33
N PRO A 269 7.64 45.51 -26.51
CA PRO A 269 8.58 45.85 -25.45
C PRO A 269 8.42 47.32 -25.04
N THR A 270 7.93 47.56 -23.83
CA THR A 270 7.85 48.90 -23.24
C THR A 270 9.27 49.46 -23.08
N ALA A 271 9.57 50.56 -23.77
CA ALA A 271 10.91 51.13 -23.80
C ALA A 271 11.35 51.62 -22.40
N VAL A 272 12.27 50.88 -21.78
CA VAL A 272 12.97 51.32 -20.56
C VAL A 272 13.91 52.46 -20.93
N ARG A 273 13.59 53.69 -20.49
CA ARG A 273 14.51 54.83 -20.61
C ARG A 273 15.77 54.54 -19.79
N ALA A 274 16.92 54.55 -20.46
CA ALA A 274 18.21 54.39 -19.81
C ALA A 274 18.45 55.51 -18.77
N ALA A 275 18.79 55.13 -17.54
CA ALA A 275 19.36 56.03 -16.54
C ALA A 275 20.89 56.02 -16.67
N THR A 276 21.50 57.20 -16.64
CA THR A 276 22.94 57.42 -16.81
C THR A 276 23.73 56.81 -15.63
N PRO A 277 24.90 56.16 -15.86
CA PRO A 277 25.68 55.58 -14.77
C PRO A 277 26.48 56.66 -14.02
N THR A 278 26.21 56.81 -12.72
CA THR A 278 27.08 57.57 -11.79
C THR A 278 28.24 56.68 -11.36
N ALA A 279 29.47 57.19 -11.47
CA ALA A 279 30.69 56.43 -11.18
C ALA A 279 30.81 56.05 -9.70
N VAL A 280 31.03 54.76 -9.42
CA VAL A 280 31.39 54.27 -8.08
C VAL A 280 32.92 54.20 -7.97
N ARG A 281 33.47 54.91 -6.97
CA ARG A 281 34.90 54.92 -6.68
C ARG A 281 35.27 53.67 -5.89
N ALA A 282 36.34 52.97 -6.29
CA ALA A 282 36.82 51.79 -5.59
C ALA A 282 37.30 52.12 -4.15
N ALA A 283 37.04 51.21 -3.22
CA ALA A 283 37.58 51.23 -1.86
C ALA A 283 38.12 49.84 -1.49
N THR A 284 39.34 49.82 -0.95
CA THR A 284 40.14 48.63 -0.63
C THR A 284 39.60 47.87 0.60
N PRO A 285 39.66 46.53 0.65
CA PRO A 285 39.22 45.76 1.83
C PRO A 285 40.27 45.78 2.96
N PRO A 286 39.86 45.85 4.24
CA PRO A 286 40.71 45.51 5.39
C PRO A 286 40.71 44.00 5.66
N ALA A 287 41.74 43.55 6.40
CA ALA A 287 42.16 42.15 6.50
C ALA A 287 41.41 41.30 7.55
N ALA A 288 41.74 40.00 7.54
CA ALA A 288 41.19 38.95 8.38
C ALA A 288 41.40 39.15 9.89
N VAL A 289 40.52 38.51 10.68
CA VAL A 289 40.69 38.26 12.12
C VAL A 289 40.44 36.79 12.43
N HIS A 290 41.00 36.34 13.56
CA HIS A 290 41.46 34.97 13.74
C HIS A 290 40.39 33.91 14.10
N GLU A 291 40.73 32.69 13.68
CA GLU A 291 40.29 31.38 14.17
C GLU A 291 40.56 31.19 15.69
N ALA A 292 39.60 30.66 16.44
CA ALA A 292 39.81 30.19 17.82
C ALA A 292 38.71 29.19 18.27
N THR A 293 39.12 27.99 18.70
CA THR A 293 38.30 26.92 19.33
C THR A 293 39.27 25.84 19.85
N PRO A 294 39.01 25.08 20.93
CA PRO A 294 38.12 25.27 22.08
C PRO A 294 38.93 25.39 23.40
N PRO A 295 38.33 25.08 24.58
CA PRO A 295 38.85 23.90 25.28
C PRO A 295 37.77 22.89 25.71
N ALA A 296 38.24 21.67 26.02
CA ALA A 296 37.42 20.51 26.37
C ALA A 296 36.82 20.57 27.79
N GLY A 297 35.64 19.98 27.94
CA GLY A 297 35.00 19.68 29.22
C GLY A 297 34.34 18.30 29.17
N ALA A 298 35.10 17.24 29.48
CA ALA A 298 34.57 15.89 29.54
C ALA A 298 33.78 15.67 30.84
N VAL A 299 32.53 15.24 30.73
CA VAL A 299 31.76 14.73 31.87
C VAL A 299 31.42 13.26 31.59
N SER A 300 32.21 12.38 32.20
CA SER A 300 31.93 10.94 32.22
C SER A 300 30.76 10.66 33.16
N TYR A 301 29.73 9.97 32.67
CA TYR A 301 28.70 9.39 33.54
C TYR A 301 28.70 7.87 33.36
N ALA A 302 29.30 7.17 34.32
CA ALA A 302 29.26 5.73 34.39
C ALA A 302 27.91 5.24 34.96
N PRO A 303 27.35 4.12 34.47
CA PRO A 303 26.22 3.49 35.14
C PRO A 303 26.68 2.82 36.44
N PRO A 304 25.88 2.86 37.53
CA PRO A 304 26.19 2.10 38.73
C PRO A 304 26.00 0.60 38.49
N ILE A 305 27.05 -0.17 38.77
CA ILE A 305 26.95 -1.62 38.94
C ILE A 305 26.19 -1.89 40.25
N ALA A 306 25.02 -2.52 40.16
CA ALA A 306 24.35 -3.10 41.31
C ALA A 306 24.64 -4.60 41.36
N THR A 307 25.16 -5.06 42.48
CA THR A 307 25.62 -6.43 42.73
C THR A 307 24.47 -7.43 42.84
N ALA A 308 24.70 -8.65 42.38
CA ALA A 308 23.88 -9.80 42.76
C ALA A 308 24.01 -10.09 44.26
N THR A 309 22.93 -10.59 44.86
CA THR A 309 22.95 -11.38 46.10
C THR A 309 22.17 -12.67 45.87
N GLU A 310 22.74 -13.78 46.32
CA GLU A 310 22.29 -15.14 46.03
C GLU A 310 21.16 -15.62 46.96
N GLY A 311 20.57 -16.77 46.59
CA GLY A 311 19.47 -17.46 47.30
C GLY A 311 18.58 -18.18 46.29
N ALA A 312 18.96 -19.33 45.70
CA ALA A 312 19.04 -20.67 46.31
C ALA A 312 17.74 -21.05 47.07
N ALA A 313 17.05 -22.17 46.84
CA ALA A 313 17.12 -23.25 45.82
C ALA A 313 15.72 -23.95 45.80
N THR A 314 15.38 -25.06 45.12
CA THR A 314 16.09 -26.17 44.43
C THR A 314 15.27 -26.67 43.22
N GLY A 315 15.75 -27.70 42.48
CA GLY A 315 14.92 -28.50 41.56
C GLY A 315 15.67 -29.06 40.34
N ALA A 316 16.19 -30.28 40.42
CA ALA A 316 17.01 -30.90 39.37
C ALA A 316 16.26 -31.94 38.53
N ALA A 317 16.58 -32.02 37.23
CA ALA A 317 16.51 -33.19 36.33
C ALA A 317 17.09 -32.78 34.94
N THR A 318 18.39 -32.93 34.66
CA THR A 318 19.07 -34.11 34.06
C THR A 318 18.73 -34.40 32.59
N ASP A 319 19.76 -34.25 31.74
CA ASP A 319 20.09 -34.98 30.50
C ASP A 319 19.10 -35.00 29.32
N ALA A 320 19.51 -34.83 28.06
CA ALA A 320 20.73 -35.31 27.43
C ALA A 320 21.13 -34.51 26.18
N ALA A 321 22.44 -34.45 25.90
CA ALA A 321 22.97 -33.88 24.66
C ALA A 321 22.88 -34.87 23.49
N ALA A 322 22.45 -34.40 22.32
CA ALA A 322 22.59 -35.12 21.06
C ALA A 322 23.00 -34.15 19.94
N ALA A 323 24.32 -34.01 19.75
CA ALA A 323 24.86 -33.26 18.62
C ALA A 323 24.43 -33.92 17.29
N ARG A 324 23.94 -33.12 16.33
CA ARG A 324 23.81 -33.54 14.93
C ARG A 324 24.50 -32.53 14.01
N THR A 325 25.43 -33.06 13.25
CA THR A 325 26.27 -32.39 12.27
C THR A 325 25.46 -31.82 11.10
N VAL A 326 25.82 -30.60 10.69
CA VAL A 326 25.39 -29.98 9.42
C VAL A 326 26.31 -30.44 8.29
N PRO A 327 25.79 -30.91 7.14
CA PRO A 327 26.53 -30.93 5.89
C PRO A 327 26.24 -29.66 5.07
N ALA A 328 27.30 -28.99 4.60
CA ALA A 328 27.17 -27.91 3.63
C ALA A 328 26.80 -28.49 2.25
N GLY A 329 25.90 -27.82 1.52
CA GLY A 329 25.46 -28.23 0.20
C GLY A 329 25.05 -27.02 -0.64
N THR A 330 26.01 -26.44 -1.36
CA THR A 330 25.75 -25.38 -2.34
C THR A 330 25.09 -25.96 -3.59
N SER A 331 23.91 -25.46 -3.95
CA SER A 331 23.31 -25.64 -5.28
C SER A 331 22.64 -24.33 -5.70
N ALA A 332 23.13 -23.75 -6.79
CA ALA A 332 22.52 -22.55 -7.37
C ALA A 332 21.22 -22.93 -8.10
N ALA A 333 20.09 -22.35 -7.70
CA ALA A 333 18.84 -22.51 -8.41
C ALA A 333 18.85 -21.67 -9.70
N ALA A 334 18.58 -22.30 -10.84
CA ALA A 334 18.34 -21.62 -12.10
C ALA A 334 17.06 -20.76 -12.04
N PRO A 335 16.94 -19.67 -12.82
CA PRO A 335 15.74 -18.85 -12.83
C PRO A 335 14.52 -19.66 -13.29
N ALA A 336 13.41 -19.54 -12.56
CA ALA A 336 12.17 -20.19 -12.91
C ALA A 336 11.67 -19.72 -14.29
N ALA A 337 11.31 -20.66 -15.15
CA ALA A 337 10.69 -20.34 -16.43
C ALA A 337 9.33 -19.65 -16.22
N ALA A 338 9.02 -18.66 -17.06
CA ALA A 338 7.76 -17.92 -16.96
C ALA A 338 6.55 -18.85 -17.14
N ASP A 339 5.57 -18.74 -16.24
CA ASP A 339 4.30 -19.46 -16.32
C ASP A 339 3.59 -19.08 -17.63
N PRO A 340 3.23 -20.03 -18.52
CA PRO A 340 2.49 -19.74 -19.75
C PRO A 340 1.14 -19.02 -19.53
N ARG A 341 0.57 -19.06 -18.31
CA ARG A 341 -0.62 -18.26 -17.93
C ARG A 341 -0.32 -16.75 -17.90
N SER A 342 0.90 -16.34 -17.56
CA SER A 342 1.31 -14.92 -17.54
C SER A 342 1.34 -14.29 -18.94
N LEU A 343 1.80 -15.04 -19.94
CA LEU A 343 1.78 -14.65 -21.36
C LEU A 343 0.35 -14.55 -21.92
N GLY A 344 -0.55 -15.43 -21.49
CA GLY A 344 -1.97 -15.41 -21.86
C GLY A 344 -2.74 -14.19 -21.33
N ARG A 345 -2.25 -13.55 -20.26
CA ARG A 345 -2.83 -12.36 -19.61
C ARG A 345 -2.36 -11.04 -20.28
N LEU A 346 -1.09 -10.97 -20.69
CA LEU A 346 -0.51 -9.83 -21.41
C LEU A 346 -1.10 -9.58 -22.81
N LEU A 347 -1.61 -10.61 -23.48
CA LEU A 347 -2.17 -10.49 -24.83
C LEU A 347 -3.67 -10.13 -24.86
N ARG A 348 -4.42 -10.40 -23.78
CA ARG A 348 -5.88 -10.20 -23.73
C ARG A 348 -6.31 -8.80 -23.28
N THR A 349 -5.57 -8.16 -22.37
CA THR A 349 -5.78 -6.74 -22.00
C THR A 349 -5.66 -5.75 -23.16
N ARG A 350 -5.17 -6.20 -24.33
CA ARG A 350 -5.13 -5.45 -25.59
C ARG A 350 -6.35 -5.66 -26.50
N ALA A 351 -7.09 -6.75 -26.36
CA ALA A 351 -8.23 -7.09 -27.21
C ALA A 351 -9.49 -6.31 -26.80
N ASP A 352 -9.79 -6.25 -25.51
CA ASP A 352 -11.02 -5.64 -24.98
C ASP A 352 -11.02 -4.10 -25.02
N ARG A 353 -9.92 -3.48 -25.49
CA ARG A 353 -9.81 -2.04 -25.74
C ARG A 353 -9.97 -1.65 -27.23
N LEU A 354 -10.29 -2.59 -28.11
CA LEU A 354 -10.41 -2.35 -29.57
C LEU A 354 -11.78 -2.69 -30.17
N SER A 355 -12.79 -2.92 -29.33
CA SER A 355 -14.20 -3.10 -29.72
C SER A 355 -14.82 -1.79 -30.23
N LEU A 356 -14.51 -1.43 -31.47
CA LEU A 356 -15.20 -0.38 -32.22
C LEU A 356 -16.67 -0.77 -32.46
N PRO A 357 -17.63 0.17 -32.38
CA PRO A 357 -19.03 -0.13 -32.65
C PRO A 357 -19.24 -0.43 -34.14
N SER A 358 -19.81 -1.60 -34.43
CA SER A 358 -20.22 -1.98 -35.78
C SER A 358 -21.47 -1.19 -36.19
N TRP A 359 -21.35 -0.39 -37.25
CA TRP A 359 -22.49 0.30 -37.86
C TRP A 359 -23.40 -0.67 -38.62
N ARG A 360 -24.69 -0.71 -38.28
CA ARG A 360 -25.81 -1.03 -39.18
C ARG A 360 -27.13 -0.56 -38.60
#